data_AF-A0A7J0AIM4-F1
#
_entry.id   AF-A0A7J0AIM4-F1
#
_cell.length_a   1.000
_cell.length_b   1.000
_cell.length_c   1.000
_cell.angle_alpha   90.00
_cell.angle_beta   90.00
_cell.angle_gamma   90.00
#
_symmetry.space_group_name_H-M   'P 1'
#
loop_
_entity.id
_entity.type
_entity.pdbx_description
1 polymer ?
#
loop_
_entity_poly.entity_id
_entity_poly.type
_entity_poly.pdbx_seq_one_letter_code
_entity_poly.pdbx_strand_id
1 'polypeptide(L)' 'MKPLGQLIKEELAAQERSVSWFARKLNIDRSNVYRLFQKNSIDTLLLARICRVLGKNFFEILSGEFDRVHNSRQ' A
#
# COMPACT_ATOMS: atom_id res chain seq x y z
N MET A 1 -14.25 -3.35 -1.07
CA MET A 1 -12.83 -3.18 -1.45
C MET A 1 -11.97 -3.28 -0.21
N LYS A 2 -10.87 -4.03 -0.26
CA LYS A 2 -9.91 -4.07 0.84
C LYS A 2 -9.15 -2.74 0.91
N PRO A 3 -8.98 -2.12 2.10
CA PRO A 3 -8.24 -0.86 2.19
C PRO A 3 -6.79 -1.02 1.72
N LEU A 4 -6.28 -0.02 1.02
CA LEU A 4 -4.91 -0.04 0.46
C LEU A 4 -3.85 -0.25 1.55
N GLY A 5 -4.03 0.37 2.72
CA GLY A 5 -3.16 0.16 3.88
C GLY A 5 -3.07 -1.31 4.32
N GLN A 6 -4.17 -2.06 4.22
CA GLN A 6 -4.19 -3.48 4.56
C GLN A 6 -3.47 -4.32 3.49
N LEU A 7 -3.64 -4.01 2.21
CA LEU A 7 -2.91 -4.66 1.12
C LEU A 7 -1.39 -4.48 1.26
N ILE A 8 -0.96 -3.27 1.63
CA ILE A 8 0.46 -2.97 1.88
C ILE A 8 0.97 -3.76 3.09
N LYS A 9 0.18 -3.86 4.16
CA LYS A 9 0.54 -4.65 5.35
C LYS A 9 0.73 -6.13 5.01
N GLU A 10 -0.15 -6.69 4.20
CA GLU A 10 -0.08 -8.09 3.79
C GLU A 10 1.10 -8.37 2.87
N GLU A 11 1.38 -7.47 1.93
CA GLU A 11 2.58 -7.58 1.10
C GLU A 11 3.85 -7.55 1.94
N LEU A 12 3.94 -6.63 2.91
CA LEU A 12 5.08 -6.55 3.82
C LEU A 12 5.26 -7.86 4.61
N ALA A 13 4.15 -8.44 5.10
CA ALA A 13 4.16 -9.71 5.81
C ALA A 13 4.53 -10.89 4.91
N ALA A 14 4.04 -10.92 3.67
CA ALA A 14 4.37 -11.94 2.67
C ALA A 14 5.87 -11.93 2.29
N GLN A 15 6.51 -10.77 2.37
CA GLN A 15 7.96 -10.63 2.20
C GLN A 15 8.77 -10.90 3.47
N GLU A 16 8.12 -11.32 4.56
CA GLU A 16 8.74 -11.58 5.87
C GLU A 16 9.53 -10.37 6.40
N ARG A 17 9.07 -9.15 6.09
CA ARG A 17 9.72 -7.91 6.52
C ARG A 17 9.04 -7.32 7.75
N SER A 18 9.85 -6.75 8.64
CA SER A 18 9.33 -6.08 9.84
C SER A 18 8.87 -4.65 9.54
N VAL A 19 7.96 -4.14 10.39
CA VAL A 19 7.55 -2.73 10.38
C VAL A 19 8.75 -1.79 10.55
N SER A 20 9.72 -2.18 11.39
CA SER A 20 10.97 -1.42 11.58
C SER A 20 11.81 -1.34 10.32
N TRP A 21 11.88 -2.42 9.54
CA TRP A 21 12.55 -2.43 8.24
C TRP A 21 11.85 -1.48 7.26
N PHE A 22 10.52 -1.52 7.22
CA PHE A 22 9.73 -0.72 6.30
C PHE A 22 9.82 0.79 6.61
N ALA A 23 9.69 1.16 7.88
CA ALA A 23 9.90 2.51 8.38
C ALA A 23 11.27 3.07 7.95
N ARG A 24 12.33 2.27 8.12
CA ARG A 24 13.70 2.64 7.70
C ARG A 24 13.80 2.87 6.19
N LYS A 25 13.22 1.99 5.37
CA LYS A 25 13.24 2.12 3.91
C LYS A 25 12.44 3.32 3.40
N LEU A 26 11.36 3.66 4.10
CA LEU A 26 10.54 4.84 3.81
C LEU A 26 11.04 6.12 4.47
N ASN A 27 12.11 6.08 5.28
CA ASN A 27 12.59 7.22 6.06
C ASN A 27 11.46 7.93 6.84
N ILE A 28 10.63 7.15 7.54
CA ILE A 28 9.54 7.64 8.39
C ILE A 28 9.53 6.91 9.73
N ASP A 29 8.86 7.48 10.72
CA ASP A 29 8.67 6.83 12.02
C ASP A 29 7.83 5.55 11.93
N ARG A 30 8.13 4.59 12.81
CA ARG A 30 7.36 3.35 12.97
C ARG A 30 5.89 3.61 13.27
N SER A 31 5.59 4.64 14.08
CA SER A 31 4.22 5.05 14.38
C SER A 31 3.45 5.49 13.12
N ASN A 32 4.14 6.13 12.16
CA ASN A 32 3.53 6.51 10.88
C ASN A 32 3.23 5.29 10.01
N VAL A 33 4.04 4.23 10.08
CA VAL A 33 3.74 2.96 9.39
C VAL A 33 2.48 2.30 9.94
N TYR A 34 2.32 2.24 11.27
CA TYR A 34 1.09 1.70 11.86
C TYR A 34 -0.15 2.51 11.48
N ARG A 35 -0.04 3.85 11.48
CA ARG A 35 -1.12 4.73 11.00
C ARG A 35 -1.41 4.50 9.52
N LEU A 36 -0.38 4.32 8.69
CA LEU A 36 -0.53 4.06 7.25
C LEU A 36 -1.43 2.85 6.98
N PHE A 37 -1.27 1.77 7.75
CA PHE A 37 -2.11 0.57 7.60
C PHE A 37 -3.59 0.80 7.92
N GLN A 38 -3.92 1.85 8.66
CA GLN A 38 -5.28 2.20 9.08
C GLN A 38 -5.89 3.33 8.24
N LYS A 39 -5.11 4.01 7.41
CA LYS A 39 -5.59 5.13 6.61
C LYS A 39 -6.42 4.66 5.41
N ASN A 40 -7.51 5.38 5.17
CA ASN A 40 -8.35 5.22 3.97
C ASN A 40 -7.76 5.93 2.73
N SER A 41 -6.82 6.85 2.94
CA SER A 41 -6.13 7.58 1.87
C SER A 41 -4.62 7.53 2.06
N ILE A 42 -3.91 7.43 0.95
CA ILE A 42 -2.45 7.44 0.90
C ILE A 42 -2.04 8.42 -0.19
N ASP A 43 -1.14 9.33 0.15
CA ASP A 43 -0.54 10.27 -0.80
C ASP A 43 0.16 9.51 -1.94
N THR A 44 0.01 9.97 -3.18
CA THR A 44 0.49 9.24 -4.37
C THR A 44 2.01 9.16 -4.42
N LEU A 45 2.74 10.16 -3.93
CA LEU A 45 4.19 10.10 -3.82
C LEU A 45 4.62 9.08 -2.77
N LEU A 46 3.95 9.02 -1.63
CA LEU A 46 4.17 7.97 -0.64
C LEU A 46 3.86 6.58 -1.20
N LEU A 47 2.77 6.43 -1.95
CA LEU A 47 2.40 5.17 -2.58
C LEU A 47 3.47 4.72 -3.59
N ALA A 48 3.99 5.62 -4.43
CA ALA A 48 5.07 5.32 -5.36
C ALA A 48 6.35 4.83 -4.65
N ARG A 49 6.70 5.45 -3.52
CA ARG A 49 7.83 5.02 -2.69
C ARG A 49 7.60 3.63 -2.11
N ILE A 50 6.39 3.34 -1.65
CA ILE A 50 5.99 2.01 -1.16
C ILE A 50 6.09 0.97 -2.27
N CYS A 51 5.59 1.27 -3.47
CA CYS A 51 5.72 0.38 -4.63
C CYS A 51 7.19 0.03 -4.89
N ARG A 52 8.08 1.02 -4.85
CA ARG A 52 9.52 0.80 -5.04
C ARG A 52 10.16 -0.01 -3.92
N VAL A 53 9.79 0.24 -2.67
CA VAL A 53 10.36 -0.47 -1.51
C VAL A 53 9.93 -1.93 -1.47
N LEU A 54 8.66 -2.21 -1.81
CA LEU A 54 8.10 -3.56 -1.82
C LEU A 54 8.20 -4.26 -3.18
N GLY A 55 8.63 -3.58 -4.24
CA GLY A 55 8.70 -4.16 -5.58
C GLY A 55 7.34 -4.57 -6.15
N LYS A 56 6.25 -3.92 -5.72
CA LYS A 56 4.87 -4.25 -6.12
C LYS A 56 4.14 -3.01 -6.61
N ASN A 57 3.48 -3.11 -7.77
CA ASN A 57 2.72 -1.99 -8.32
C ASN A 57 1.31 -1.92 -7.70
N PHE A 58 1.17 -1.11 -6.65
CA PHE A 58 -0.13 -0.89 -6.02
C PHE A 58 -1.09 -0.02 -6.86
N PHE A 59 -0.58 0.73 -7.85
CA PHE A 59 -1.44 1.51 -8.76
C PHE A 59 -2.24 0.60 -9.69
N GLU A 60 -1.64 -0.48 -10.19
CA GLU A 60 -2.34 -1.49 -11.02
C GLU A 60 -3.50 -2.14 -10.27
N ILE A 61 -3.35 -2.36 -8.97
CA ILE A 61 -4.44 -2.88 -8.13
C ILE A 61 -5.58 -1.86 -8.10
N LEU A 62 -5.28 -0.58 -7.87
CA LEU A 62 -6.30 0.47 -7.82
C LEU A 62 -7.00 0.65 -9.19
N SER A 63 -6.27 0.65 -10.29
CA SER A 63 -6.85 0.79 -11.63
C SER A 63 -7.69 -0.42 -12.01
N GLY A 64 -7.23 -1.64 -11.71
CA GLY A 64 -8.00 -2.86 -11.98
C GLY A 64 -9.32 -2.90 -11.21
N GLU A 65 -9.36 -2.39 -9.98
CA GLU A 65 -10.61 -2.25 -9.23
C GLU A 65 -11.53 -1.17 -9.83
N PHE A 66 -10.98 -0.05 -10.30
CA PHE A 66 -11.76 0.97 -11.03
C PHE A 66 -12.42 0.37 -12.28
N ASP A 67 -11.66 -0.38 -13.08
CA ASP A 67 -12.16 -1.02 -14.30
C ASP A 67 -13.25 -2.05 -14.00
N ARG A 68 -13.10 -2.86 -12.94
CA ARG A 68 -14.15 -3.82 -12.54
C ARG A 68 -15.44 -3.14 -12.13
N VAL A 69 -15.36 -2.07 -11.34
CA VAL A 69 -16.53 -1.29 -10.92
C VAL A 69 -17.17 -0.58 -12.12
N HIS A 70 -16.37 -0.13 -13.08
CA HIS A 70 -16.87 0.52 -14.29
C HIS A 70 -17.56 -0.49 -15.23
N ASN A 71 -16.93 -1.64 -15.49
CA ASN A 71 -17.43 -2.67 -16.40
C ASN A 71 -18.63 -3.45 -15.84
N SER A 72 -18.87 -3.43 -14.53
CA SER A 72 -20.07 -4.04 -13.91
C SER A 72 -21.29 -3.12 -13.90
N ARG A 73 -21.12 -1.85 -14.28
CA ARG A 73 -22.19 -0.84 -14.36
C ARG A 73 -22.65 -0.57 -15.80
N GLN A 74 -21.99 -1.16 -16.79
CA GLN A 74 -22.41 -1.23 -18.18
C GLN A 74 -23.04 -2.59 -18.45
#